data_AF-A0A0D0DM75-F1
#
_entry.id   AF-A0A0D0DM75-F1
#
_cell.length_a   1.000
_cell.length_b   1.000
_cell.length_c   1.000
_cell.angle_alpha   90.00
_cell.angle_beta   90.00
_cell.angle_gamma   90.00
#
_symmetry.space_group_name_H-M   'P 1'
#
loop_
_entity.id
_entity.type
_entity.pdbx_description
1 polymer ?
#
loop_
_entity_poly.entity_id
_entity_poly.type
_entity_poly.pdbx_seq_one_letter_code
_entity_poly.pdbx_strand_id
1 'polypeptide(L)'
;MIRSTSSTLESPVSGSRVMTSVDTIQERRMLRSRKAEVCSPSARGAQVEEEESDLTPLEDQVEVPKKRAKARRKRISTSQGASLKADKSGGGNVKLSPAMGTNSDKISEAKKRKRSHDVDDAATLERGELEEPLRLKRRKRPAKPEPVYIIPDVEKKETTFRGRLGYACLNTVLRNNKPVSEGIFCSRTCRINSIKKNGMDWVKDLGRQNAEDMLKIIEWNERNGIHFMRVSSEMFPFASHEIYGYSLDYCAPLLAQVGTLAKKYGHRLTTHPGQFTQLGSPREAVVRSSIRELEYHAEMLDFMGVDQDGVMIIHGGGVYGDKESALARMKNVIRDDLPPEVRARLVLENDELCYNAADLLPICTELDIPLVFDYHHDMLNPSPRLPPSAIMEQANEIFRRRGIKPKQHYSEPRDGAVGVMELRAHSNRCQSLPKGLPDDMDLMIEAKDKEQAVLHLYRIYNLHSVRRESLRPPVEKETRETRGRKSARKSRSQKT
;
A
#
# COMPACT_ATOMS: atom_id res chain seq x y z
N MET A 1 74.73 -0.82 31.43
CA MET A 1 75.10 -1.07 30.03
C MET A 1 74.27 -0.16 29.13
N ILE A 2 74.88 0.98 28.76
CA ILE A 2 74.81 1.83 27.53
C ILE A 2 73.51 1.69 26.67
N ARG A 3 72.60 2.68 26.49
CA ARG A 3 72.66 3.96 25.69
C ARG A 3 73.10 3.69 24.22
N SER A 4 72.71 4.36 23.13
CA SER A 4 71.96 5.57 22.76
C SER A 4 71.74 5.55 21.21
N THR A 5 70.71 6.22 20.68
CA THR A 5 70.74 7.37 19.71
C THR A 5 71.09 7.14 18.23
N SER A 6 70.32 7.84 17.37
CA SER A 6 70.73 8.68 16.21
C SER A 6 71.51 8.02 15.05
N SER A 7 71.41 8.39 13.77
CA SER A 7 70.67 9.38 12.99
C SER A 7 71.19 9.27 11.54
N THR A 8 70.47 9.90 10.60
CA THR A 8 71.01 10.68 9.48
C THR A 8 71.73 10.00 8.29
N LEU A 9 71.02 10.08 7.14
CA LEU A 9 71.35 10.88 5.94
C LEU A 9 72.30 10.37 4.84
N GLU A 10 71.94 10.82 3.64
CA GLU A 10 72.70 11.07 2.39
C GLU A 10 72.66 10.02 1.24
N SER A 11 71.75 10.27 0.26
CA SER A 11 71.99 10.83 -1.10
C SER A 11 73.10 10.24 -2.01
N PRO A 12 73.22 10.57 -3.34
CA PRO A 12 72.28 11.15 -4.34
C PRO A 12 72.40 10.52 -5.78
N VAL A 13 71.68 11.12 -6.75
CA VAL A 13 72.13 11.59 -8.10
C VAL A 13 71.33 11.11 -9.34
N SER A 14 70.71 12.12 -9.97
CA SER A 14 70.39 12.35 -11.40
C SER A 14 69.43 11.42 -12.13
N GLY A 15 68.46 11.87 -12.95
CA GLY A 15 68.18 13.20 -13.47
C GLY A 15 68.05 13.17 -15.00
N SER A 16 66.83 13.33 -15.54
CA SER A 16 66.59 14.00 -16.82
C SER A 16 65.10 14.32 -17.06
N ARG A 17 64.81 15.63 -17.00
CA ARG A 17 63.78 16.44 -17.69
C ARG A 17 63.12 15.82 -18.93
N VAL A 18 61.82 16.07 -19.14
CA VAL A 18 61.27 17.18 -19.98
C VAL A 18 59.81 17.48 -19.57
N MET A 19 59.50 18.78 -19.50
CA MET A 19 58.22 19.44 -19.20
C MET A 19 57.29 19.51 -20.43
N THR A 20 55.97 19.60 -20.20
CA THR A 20 55.15 20.73 -20.70
C THR A 20 53.91 20.94 -19.82
N SER A 21 53.82 22.15 -19.27
CA SER A 21 52.65 22.86 -18.72
C SER A 21 51.61 23.15 -19.84
N VAL A 22 50.34 23.55 -19.62
CA VAL A 22 49.84 24.72 -18.90
C VAL A 22 48.29 24.63 -18.74
N ASP A 23 47.83 24.87 -17.51
CA ASP A 23 46.64 25.58 -16.98
C ASP A 23 45.22 25.56 -17.57
N THR A 24 44.31 25.65 -16.57
CA THR A 24 43.01 26.38 -16.50
C THR A 24 41.75 25.70 -17.03
N ILE A 25 40.83 25.36 -16.10
CA ILE A 25 39.48 25.94 -15.94
C ILE A 25 38.96 25.51 -14.56
N GLN A 26 39.14 26.40 -13.58
CA GLN A 26 38.38 26.45 -12.33
C GLN A 26 37.91 27.92 -12.21
N GLU A 27 36.69 28.09 -11.69
CA GLU A 27 35.95 29.35 -11.48
C GLU A 27 35.19 29.98 -12.67
N ARG A 28 33.85 29.88 -12.60
CA ARG A 28 32.92 31.02 -12.76
C ARG A 28 31.48 30.61 -12.44
N ARG A 29 31.02 30.89 -11.22
CA ARG A 29 29.74 31.58 -10.93
C ARG A 29 29.58 31.82 -9.42
N MET A 30 30.11 32.95 -8.96
CA MET A 30 29.71 33.55 -7.70
C MET A 30 28.53 34.51 -7.90
N LEU A 31 27.65 34.50 -6.90
CA LEU A 31 26.82 35.56 -6.33
C LEU A 31 26.06 36.54 -7.26
N ARG A 32 24.74 36.52 -7.11
CA ARG A 32 23.94 37.75 -7.02
C ARG A 32 23.11 37.75 -5.75
N SER A 33 23.59 38.51 -4.77
CA SER A 33 22.79 39.05 -3.67
C SER A 33 21.80 40.07 -4.23
N ARG A 34 20.54 40.01 -3.82
CA ARG A 34 19.64 41.18 -3.88
C ARG A 34 19.12 41.47 -2.48
N LYS A 35 19.36 42.72 -2.08
CA LYS A 35 19.00 43.34 -0.81
C LYS A 35 17.49 43.34 -0.59
N ALA A 36 17.13 43.29 0.68
CA ALA A 36 15.83 43.66 1.21
C ALA A 36 15.51 45.13 0.89
N GLU A 37 14.27 45.39 0.53
CA GLU A 37 13.69 46.72 0.58
C GLU A 37 12.29 46.60 1.18
N VAL A 38 12.08 47.34 2.27
CA VAL A 38 10.84 47.45 3.02
C VAL A 38 9.90 48.38 2.26
N CYS A 39 8.70 47.92 1.91
CA CYS A 39 7.56 48.81 1.70
C CYS A 39 6.22 48.04 1.76
N SER A 40 5.39 48.38 2.74
CA SER A 40 3.92 48.26 2.72
C SER A 40 3.35 49.69 2.60
N PRO A 41 2.06 49.95 2.24
CA PRO A 41 0.93 49.02 2.01
C PRO A 41 0.13 49.32 0.72
N SER A 42 -0.82 48.46 0.33
CA SER A 42 -2.19 48.82 -0.09
C SER A 42 -2.96 47.63 -0.68
N ALA A 43 -4.24 47.59 -0.35
CA ALA A 43 -5.23 46.58 -0.67
C ALA A 43 -5.62 46.51 -2.15
N ARG A 44 -5.96 45.30 -2.62
CA ARG A 44 -7.22 44.99 -3.34
C ARG A 44 -7.31 43.49 -3.60
N GLY A 45 -8.48 42.94 -3.30
CA GLY A 45 -8.74 41.52 -3.24
C GLY A 45 -8.85 40.83 -4.60
N ALA A 46 -8.68 39.52 -4.55
CA ALA A 46 -9.24 38.58 -5.50
C ALA A 46 -9.62 37.32 -4.72
N GLN A 47 -10.91 37.01 -4.76
CA GLN A 47 -11.53 35.83 -4.18
C GLN A 47 -10.99 34.59 -4.91
N VAL A 48 -10.64 33.55 -4.15
CA VAL A 48 -10.43 32.19 -4.68
C VAL A 48 -11.33 31.27 -3.87
N GLU A 49 -12.19 30.57 -4.59
CA GLU A 49 -13.20 29.65 -4.09
C GLU A 49 -12.53 28.47 -3.37
N GLU A 50 -12.90 28.27 -2.10
CA GLU A 50 -12.58 27.10 -1.29
C GLU A 50 -13.62 26.00 -1.61
N GLU A 51 -13.17 24.90 -2.21
CA GLU A 51 -13.95 23.66 -2.21
C GLU A 51 -13.74 22.95 -0.85
N GLU A 52 -14.74 23.11 0.00
CA GLU A 52 -14.91 22.56 1.34
C GLU A 52 -14.98 21.02 1.29
N SER A 53 -13.99 20.35 1.91
CA SER A 53 -14.03 18.90 2.13
C SER A 53 -14.72 18.60 3.47
N ASP A 54 -15.94 18.09 3.36
CA ASP A 54 -16.89 17.84 4.44
C ASP A 54 -16.33 16.88 5.53
N LEU A 55 -16.11 17.44 6.72
CA LEU A 55 -15.77 16.76 7.96
C LEU A 55 -16.56 17.42 9.09
N THR A 56 -17.67 16.83 9.52
CA THR A 56 -18.10 16.94 10.93
C THR A 56 -18.83 15.68 11.41
N PRO A 57 -18.51 15.19 12.63
CA PRO A 57 -19.32 14.25 13.39
C PRO A 57 -20.15 14.99 14.45
N LEU A 58 -21.40 14.57 14.70
CA LEU A 58 -22.18 15.03 15.85
C LEU A 58 -23.03 13.89 16.45
N GLU A 59 -22.71 13.55 17.70
CA GLU A 59 -23.63 13.07 18.76
C GLU A 59 -23.85 14.31 19.70
N ASP A 60 -24.88 14.53 20.53
CA ASP A 60 -25.90 13.67 21.15
C ASP A 60 -27.01 14.51 21.88
N GLN A 61 -28.19 13.91 22.17
CA GLN A 61 -29.30 14.21 23.16
C GLN A 61 -30.05 15.59 23.12
N VAL A 62 -31.35 15.83 23.43
CA VAL A 62 -32.34 15.34 24.45
C VAL A 62 -33.81 15.70 24.02
N GLU A 63 -34.77 14.83 24.39
CA GLU A 63 -36.25 14.96 24.68
C GLU A 63 -37.37 15.33 23.68
N VAL A 64 -38.53 14.72 23.98
CA VAL A 64 -39.79 14.54 23.23
C VAL A 64 -40.86 15.58 23.62
N PRO A 65 -41.79 15.96 22.72
CA PRO A 65 -43.21 15.76 23.05
C PRO A 65 -44.06 15.12 21.94
N LYS A 66 -45.14 14.47 22.39
CA LYS A 66 -46.07 13.59 21.65
C LYS A 66 -47.17 14.32 20.84
N LYS A 67 -47.57 13.62 19.75
CA LYS A 67 -48.91 13.47 19.12
C LYS A 67 -49.48 14.60 18.22
N ARG A 68 -49.80 14.21 16.96
CA ARG A 68 -51.19 13.95 16.51
C ARG A 68 -51.28 13.23 15.14
N ALA A 69 -52.25 12.32 15.05
CA ALA A 69 -52.64 11.50 13.90
C ALA A 69 -53.31 12.32 12.76
N LYS A 70 -53.42 11.89 11.50
CA LYS A 70 -54.33 10.83 11.00
C LYS A 70 -54.20 10.65 9.47
N ALA A 71 -54.46 9.41 9.05
CA ALA A 71 -55.27 8.97 7.91
C ALA A 71 -54.83 9.20 6.45
N ARG A 72 -54.59 8.05 5.82
CA ARG A 72 -54.48 7.73 4.40
C ARG A 72 -55.88 7.71 3.75
N ARG A 73 -56.06 8.33 2.58
CA ARG A 73 -57.25 8.12 1.74
C ARG A 73 -56.87 8.06 0.26
N LYS A 74 -57.25 6.94 -0.36
CA LYS A 74 -57.12 6.59 -1.78
C LYS A 74 -58.37 7.09 -2.51
N ARG A 75 -58.26 7.66 -3.72
CA ARG A 75 -59.39 7.76 -4.66
C ARG A 75 -58.91 7.73 -6.11
N ILE A 76 -59.72 7.04 -6.90
CA ILE A 76 -59.62 6.65 -8.31
C ILE A 76 -60.48 7.61 -9.15
N SER A 77 -60.04 7.86 -10.41
CA SER A 77 -60.72 8.29 -11.67
C SER A 77 -61.86 9.33 -11.63
N THR A 78 -62.09 10.19 -12.62
CA THR A 78 -62.25 9.95 -14.06
C THR A 78 -62.22 11.29 -14.84
N SER A 79 -62.09 11.17 -16.15
CA SER A 79 -61.95 12.14 -17.25
C SER A 79 -63.09 13.15 -17.51
N GLN A 80 -62.71 14.26 -18.18
CA GLN A 80 -63.37 15.03 -19.27
C GLN A 80 -63.04 16.52 -19.06
N GLY A 81 -62.66 17.35 -20.03
CA GLY A 81 -62.44 17.24 -21.47
C GLY A 81 -61.97 18.62 -21.99
N ALA A 82 -61.40 18.63 -23.21
CA ALA A 82 -61.42 19.66 -24.28
C ALA A 82 -61.30 21.16 -23.90
N SER A 83 -60.66 22.09 -24.62
CA SER A 83 -60.02 22.22 -25.94
C SER A 83 -59.92 23.74 -26.17
N LEU A 84 -58.90 24.25 -26.88
CA LEU A 84 -59.04 25.10 -28.09
C LEU A 84 -57.75 25.90 -28.41
N LYS A 85 -57.23 25.59 -29.62
CA LYS A 85 -56.73 26.48 -30.71
C LYS A 85 -55.56 27.45 -30.46
N ALA A 86 -54.76 27.86 -31.45
CA ALA A 86 -54.33 27.42 -32.79
C ALA A 86 -53.49 28.59 -33.35
N ASP A 87 -52.41 28.32 -34.10
CA ASP A 87 -52.01 29.03 -35.34
C ASP A 87 -50.68 28.44 -35.87
N LYS A 88 -50.64 27.90 -37.11
CA LYS A 88 -50.16 28.52 -38.37
C LYS A 88 -48.71 29.04 -38.26
N SER A 89 -47.75 28.82 -39.15
CA SER A 89 -47.61 28.48 -40.59
C SER A 89 -46.09 28.33 -40.80
N GLY A 90 -45.48 27.49 -41.65
CA GLY A 90 -45.58 27.42 -43.12
C GLY A 90 -44.15 27.42 -43.72
N GLY A 91 -43.94 26.60 -44.77
CA GLY A 91 -42.78 26.60 -45.69
C GLY A 91 -41.51 25.89 -45.19
N GLY A 92 -40.89 24.89 -45.85
CA GLY A 92 -40.97 24.41 -47.22
C GLY A 92 -39.57 24.47 -47.85
N ASN A 93 -38.90 23.33 -48.10
CA ASN A 93 -38.43 22.96 -49.43
C ASN A 93 -37.88 21.53 -49.51
N VAL A 94 -38.08 20.94 -50.69
CA VAL A 94 -37.88 19.55 -51.10
C VAL A 94 -36.51 19.38 -51.77
N LYS A 95 -35.90 18.19 -51.67
CA LYS A 95 -35.21 17.59 -52.83
C LYS A 95 -35.17 16.05 -52.75
N LEU A 96 -35.41 15.48 -53.91
CA LEU A 96 -35.81 14.12 -54.26
C LEU A 96 -34.64 13.24 -54.71
N SER A 97 -34.70 11.94 -54.34
CA SER A 97 -34.63 10.75 -55.23
C SER A 97 -33.24 10.18 -55.63
N PRO A 98 -33.15 8.96 -56.21
CA PRO A 98 -33.79 7.70 -55.80
C PRO A 98 -32.92 6.41 -56.00
N ALA A 99 -33.50 5.28 -55.58
CA ALA A 99 -33.56 4.01 -56.30
C ALA A 99 -32.51 2.89 -56.12
N MET A 100 -33.10 1.68 -56.08
CA MET A 100 -32.68 0.37 -56.59
C MET A 100 -31.91 -0.59 -55.68
N GLY A 101 -32.52 -1.78 -55.49
CA GLY A 101 -31.78 -3.02 -55.78
C GLY A 101 -31.94 -4.19 -54.81
N THR A 102 -32.98 -5.01 -55.05
CA THR A 102 -32.98 -6.49 -55.04
C THR A 102 -32.83 -7.31 -53.74
N ASN A 103 -33.96 -7.91 -53.34
CA ASN A 103 -34.23 -9.34 -53.08
C ASN A 103 -33.12 -10.26 -52.52
N SER A 104 -33.41 -10.94 -51.41
CA SER A 104 -34.06 -12.27 -51.48
C SER A 104 -34.32 -12.90 -50.12
N ASP A 105 -35.43 -13.63 -50.09
CA ASP A 105 -36.12 -14.25 -48.96
C ASP A 105 -35.34 -15.36 -48.22
N LYS A 106 -35.66 -15.57 -46.94
CA LYS A 106 -36.45 -16.75 -46.54
C LYS A 106 -36.90 -16.72 -45.07
N ILE A 107 -38.22 -16.52 -44.93
CA ILE A 107 -39.19 -17.32 -44.15
C ILE A 107 -38.91 -17.50 -42.66
N SER A 108 -39.69 -16.75 -41.85
CA SER A 108 -40.05 -17.10 -40.48
C SER A 108 -41.52 -17.50 -40.46
N GLU A 109 -41.83 -18.65 -39.88
CA GLU A 109 -43.21 -19.10 -39.67
C GLU A 109 -43.55 -19.07 -38.18
N ALA A 110 -44.68 -18.42 -37.91
CA ALA A 110 -45.22 -18.09 -36.61
C ALA A 110 -46.10 -19.23 -36.05
N LYS A 111 -46.36 -19.21 -34.73
CA LYS A 111 -47.71 -18.87 -34.19
C LYS A 111 -47.88 -19.15 -32.68
N LYS A 112 -48.35 -18.08 -32.01
CA LYS A 112 -49.52 -17.95 -31.12
C LYS A 112 -49.85 -19.05 -30.09
N ARG A 113 -49.72 -18.65 -28.82
CA ARG A 113 -50.77 -18.47 -27.78
C ARG A 113 -52.03 -19.34 -27.83
N LYS A 114 -52.36 -19.94 -26.67
CA LYS A 114 -53.73 -20.05 -26.15
C LYS A 114 -53.77 -19.83 -24.63
N ARG A 115 -54.77 -19.08 -24.18
CA ARG A 115 -55.23 -18.87 -22.79
C ARG A 115 -56.41 -19.81 -22.53
N SER A 116 -56.66 -20.17 -21.27
CA SER A 116 -57.99 -20.43 -20.73
C SER A 116 -58.05 -20.13 -19.22
N HIS A 117 -59.25 -19.78 -18.77
CA HIS A 117 -59.67 -19.12 -17.52
C HIS A 117 -60.07 -20.08 -16.38
N ASP A 118 -60.01 -19.55 -15.14
CA ASP A 118 -60.82 -19.70 -13.89
C ASP A 118 -61.44 -21.05 -13.46
N VAL A 119 -61.41 -21.36 -12.14
CA VAL A 119 -62.47 -21.11 -11.10
C VAL A 119 -61.91 -21.47 -9.69
N ASP A 120 -62.41 -20.78 -8.65
CA ASP A 120 -62.16 -20.88 -7.20
C ASP A 120 -62.43 -22.26 -6.55
N ASP A 121 -61.75 -22.60 -5.44
CA ASP A 121 -62.38 -23.11 -4.20
C ASP A 121 -61.43 -23.27 -2.99
N ALA A 122 -62.04 -23.28 -1.80
CA ALA A 122 -61.48 -22.99 -0.48
C ALA A 122 -60.82 -24.16 0.29
N ALA A 123 -59.92 -23.77 1.21
CA ALA A 123 -59.62 -24.34 2.54
C ALA A 123 -59.51 -25.86 2.76
N THR A 124 -58.30 -26.35 3.12
CA THR A 124 -58.08 -27.13 4.36
C THR A 124 -56.58 -27.29 4.67
N LEU A 125 -56.24 -27.21 5.96
CA LEU A 125 -54.93 -27.48 6.54
C LEU A 125 -54.69 -29.00 6.60
N GLU A 126 -53.58 -29.48 6.04
CA GLU A 126 -52.90 -30.65 6.58
C GLU A 126 -51.38 -30.48 6.53
N ARG A 127 -50.76 -30.93 7.61
CA ARG A 127 -49.38 -30.75 8.01
C ARG A 127 -48.56 -31.88 7.36
N GLY A 128 -47.81 -31.57 6.30
CA GLY A 128 -46.86 -32.48 5.67
C GLY A 128 -45.44 -31.94 5.79
N GLU A 129 -44.54 -32.77 6.31
CA GLU A 129 -43.11 -32.49 6.44
C GLU A 129 -42.51 -32.13 5.06
N LEU A 130 -42.04 -30.90 4.92
CA LEU A 130 -41.26 -30.49 3.75
C LEU A 130 -39.80 -30.89 4.00
N GLU A 131 -39.39 -32.01 3.43
CA GLU A 131 -37.96 -32.33 3.25
C GLU A 131 -37.27 -31.17 2.54
N GLU A 132 -36.19 -30.63 3.13
CA GLU A 132 -35.35 -29.67 2.44
C GLU A 132 -34.72 -30.32 1.19
N PRO A 133 -34.69 -29.63 0.03
CA PRO A 133 -34.06 -30.20 -1.15
C PRO A 133 -32.56 -30.37 -0.90
N LEU A 134 -32.08 -31.62 -0.90
CA LEU A 134 -30.66 -31.95 -0.91
C LEU A 134 -29.97 -31.17 -2.04
N ARG A 135 -29.17 -30.16 -1.66
CA ARG A 135 -28.31 -29.44 -2.60
C ARG A 135 -27.38 -30.44 -3.28
N LEU A 136 -27.64 -30.72 -4.56
CA LEU A 136 -26.75 -31.48 -5.44
C LEU A 136 -25.33 -30.92 -5.30
N LYS A 137 -24.43 -31.70 -4.68
CA LYS A 137 -23.00 -31.37 -4.57
C LYS A 137 -22.48 -31.16 -6.00
N ARG A 138 -22.19 -29.89 -6.37
CA ARG A 138 -21.54 -29.58 -7.65
C ARG A 138 -20.28 -30.43 -7.74
N ARG A 139 -20.22 -31.34 -8.72
CA ARG A 139 -19.02 -32.12 -9.04
C ARG A 139 -17.84 -31.16 -9.12
N LYS A 140 -16.80 -31.38 -8.30
CA LYS A 140 -15.54 -30.63 -8.39
C LYS A 140 -15.06 -30.76 -9.83
N ARG A 141 -14.95 -29.63 -10.54
CA ARG A 141 -14.35 -29.63 -11.87
C ARG A 141 -12.91 -30.14 -11.74
N PRO A 142 -12.43 -30.97 -12.67
CA PRO A 142 -11.04 -31.42 -12.63
C PRO A 142 -10.10 -30.21 -12.57
N ALA A 143 -9.04 -30.32 -11.78
CA ALA A 143 -8.04 -29.28 -11.65
C ALA A 143 -7.50 -28.96 -13.06
N LYS A 144 -7.49 -27.69 -13.45
CA LYS A 144 -6.82 -27.28 -14.69
C LYS A 144 -5.32 -27.51 -14.49
N PRO A 145 -4.61 -28.11 -15.45
CA PRO A 145 -3.16 -28.26 -15.33
C PRO A 145 -2.51 -26.89 -15.14
N GLU A 146 -1.48 -26.82 -14.29
CA GLU A 146 -0.76 -25.58 -14.08
C GLU A 146 -0.12 -25.10 -15.39
N PRO A 147 -0.23 -23.80 -15.72
CA PRO A 147 0.41 -23.27 -16.91
C PRO A 147 1.92 -23.37 -16.77
N VAL A 148 2.58 -23.93 -17.79
CA VAL A 148 4.03 -23.89 -17.89
C VAL A 148 4.45 -22.48 -18.29
N TYR A 149 5.23 -21.82 -17.44
CA TYR A 149 5.70 -20.47 -17.70
C TYR A 149 7.05 -20.48 -18.41
N ILE A 150 7.17 -19.68 -19.47
CA ILE A 150 8.48 -19.35 -20.06
C ILE A 150 9.07 -18.22 -19.22
N ILE A 151 10.17 -18.51 -18.53
CA ILE A 151 10.84 -17.54 -17.67
C ILE A 151 12.08 -17.03 -18.40
N PRO A 152 12.16 -15.73 -18.74
CA PRO A 152 13.35 -15.15 -19.33
C PRO A 152 14.58 -15.33 -18.44
N ASP A 153 15.74 -15.50 -19.07
CA ASP A 153 17.03 -15.43 -18.38
C ASP A 153 17.33 -14.00 -17.93
N VAL A 154 18.25 -13.91 -16.96
CA VAL A 154 18.68 -12.63 -16.39
C VAL A 154 20.16 -12.44 -16.68
N GLU A 155 20.57 -11.19 -16.85
CA GLU A 155 21.97 -10.82 -16.83
C GLU A 155 22.52 -11.05 -15.40
N LYS A 156 23.58 -11.85 -15.29
CA LYS A 156 24.21 -12.13 -14.00
C LYS A 156 25.15 -11.00 -13.62
N LYS A 157 25.12 -10.60 -12.35
CA LYS A 157 25.96 -9.54 -11.77
C LYS A 157 26.58 -10.04 -10.47
N GLU A 158 27.69 -9.43 -10.06
CA GLU A 158 28.36 -9.72 -8.79
C GLU A 158 27.93 -8.74 -7.69
N THR A 159 28.00 -9.19 -6.45
CA THR A 159 27.74 -8.36 -5.27
C THR A 159 28.47 -8.92 -4.04
N THR A 160 28.77 -8.05 -3.08
CA THR A 160 29.27 -8.42 -1.74
C THR A 160 28.15 -8.61 -0.73
N PHE A 161 26.89 -8.30 -1.10
CA PHE A 161 25.74 -8.38 -0.21
C PHE A 161 25.48 -9.81 0.28
N ARG A 162 25.39 -9.97 1.60
CA ARG A 162 25.11 -11.22 2.33
C ARG A 162 23.88 -11.14 3.22
N GLY A 163 23.23 -9.97 3.26
CA GLY A 163 22.05 -9.72 4.04
C GLY A 163 20.79 -10.41 3.53
N ARG A 164 19.64 -10.15 4.18
CA ARG A 164 18.35 -10.73 3.78
C ARG A 164 17.63 -9.79 2.81
N LEU A 165 17.09 -10.36 1.72
CA LEU A 165 16.08 -9.68 0.91
C LEU A 165 14.69 -10.09 1.39
N GLY A 166 13.79 -9.11 1.50
CA GLY A 166 12.40 -9.34 1.87
C GLY A 166 11.40 -8.67 0.94
N TYR A 167 10.12 -9.01 1.10
CA TYR A 167 9.02 -8.38 0.37
C TYR A 167 7.84 -8.05 1.30
N ALA A 168 6.92 -7.23 0.77
CA ALA A 168 5.82 -6.67 1.55
C ALA A 168 4.46 -7.36 1.35
N CYS A 169 3.83 -7.65 2.49
CA CYS A 169 2.44 -8.02 2.71
C CYS A 169 2.03 -9.38 2.15
N LEU A 170 1.92 -9.54 0.83
CA LEU A 170 1.31 -10.73 0.22
C LEU A 170 2.26 -11.47 -0.70
N ASN A 171 2.01 -12.76 -0.88
CA ASN A 171 2.70 -13.60 -1.86
C ASN A 171 1.81 -13.77 -3.11
N THR A 172 2.27 -13.32 -4.28
CA THR A 172 1.45 -13.31 -5.50
C THR A 172 1.19 -14.70 -6.05
N VAL A 173 2.15 -15.63 -5.91
CA VAL A 173 1.97 -17.03 -6.29
C VAL A 173 0.84 -17.66 -5.48
N LEU A 174 0.97 -17.64 -4.14
CA LEU A 174 -0.01 -18.26 -3.25
C LEU A 174 -1.39 -17.59 -3.31
N ARG A 175 -1.43 -16.26 -3.51
CA ARG A 175 -2.69 -15.53 -3.67
C ARG A 175 -3.45 -15.93 -4.93
N ASN A 176 -2.73 -16.18 -6.02
CA ASN A 176 -3.34 -16.45 -7.32
C ASN A 176 -3.55 -17.94 -7.60
N ASN A 177 -3.31 -18.81 -6.61
CA ASN A 177 -3.57 -20.24 -6.68
C ASN A 177 -4.97 -20.56 -7.23
N LYS A 178 -5.06 -21.67 -7.97
CA LYS A 178 -6.29 -22.17 -8.57
C LYS A 178 -6.60 -23.57 -8.01
N PRO A 179 -7.85 -23.85 -7.58
CA PRO A 179 -9.02 -22.96 -7.60
C PRO A 179 -8.90 -21.75 -6.65
N VAL A 180 -9.62 -20.66 -6.94
CA VAL A 180 -9.56 -19.40 -6.16
C VAL A 180 -9.90 -19.59 -4.68
N SER A 181 -10.68 -20.63 -4.35
CA SER A 181 -10.98 -21.03 -2.97
C SER A 181 -9.76 -21.47 -2.16
N GLU A 182 -8.67 -21.81 -2.83
CA GLU A 182 -7.39 -22.23 -2.22
C GLU A 182 -6.34 -21.10 -2.25
N GLY A 183 -6.75 -19.88 -2.65
CA GLY A 183 -5.91 -18.71 -2.56
C GLY A 183 -5.55 -18.40 -1.11
N ILE A 184 -4.30 -18.02 -0.86
CA ILE A 184 -3.80 -17.64 0.46
C ILE A 184 -3.87 -16.11 0.60
N PHE A 185 -4.35 -15.63 1.75
CA PHE A 185 -4.55 -14.21 2.02
C PHE A 185 -3.99 -13.86 3.40
N CYS A 186 -3.44 -12.67 3.54
CA CYS A 186 -2.98 -12.10 4.81
C CYS A 186 -3.63 -10.74 5.09
N SER A 187 -4.71 -10.43 4.37
CA SER A 187 -5.34 -9.10 4.34
C SER A 187 -6.82 -9.16 3.93
N ARG A 188 -7.53 -10.23 4.34
CA ARG A 188 -9.00 -10.25 4.26
C ARG A 188 -9.53 -9.12 5.13
N THR A 189 -10.27 -8.21 4.51
CA THR A 189 -10.90 -7.06 5.16
C THR A 189 -12.33 -6.90 4.65
N CYS A 190 -13.10 -6.02 5.29
CA CYS A 190 -14.52 -5.82 4.99
C CYS A 190 -14.91 -4.33 4.98
N ARG A 191 -16.19 -4.05 4.73
CA ARG A 191 -16.77 -2.70 4.89
C ARG A 191 -17.53 -2.66 6.22
N ILE A 192 -17.68 -1.49 6.81
CA ILE A 192 -18.48 -1.27 8.02
C ILE A 192 -19.91 -1.84 7.87
N ASN A 193 -20.55 -1.68 6.70
CA ASN A 193 -21.87 -2.25 6.46
C ASN A 193 -21.90 -3.79 6.56
N SER A 194 -20.80 -4.47 6.23
CA SER A 194 -20.67 -5.92 6.42
C SER A 194 -20.55 -6.28 7.90
N ILE A 195 -19.87 -5.46 8.70
CA ILE A 195 -19.80 -5.62 10.16
C ILE A 195 -21.21 -5.54 10.76
N LYS A 196 -21.95 -4.48 10.42
CA LYS A 196 -23.34 -4.28 10.89
C LYS A 196 -24.28 -5.43 10.52
N LYS A 197 -24.02 -6.12 9.40
CA LYS A 197 -24.83 -7.25 8.92
C LYS A 197 -24.42 -8.59 9.54
N ASN A 198 -23.12 -8.84 9.66
CA ASN A 198 -22.59 -10.16 9.99
C ASN A 198 -22.07 -10.28 11.44
N GLY A 199 -21.95 -9.16 12.15
CA GLY A 199 -21.41 -9.11 13.51
C GLY A 199 -19.88 -9.07 13.58
N MET A 200 -19.35 -8.80 14.77
CA MET A 200 -17.91 -8.72 15.02
C MET A 200 -17.20 -10.07 14.99
N ASP A 201 -17.87 -11.17 15.36
CA ASP A 201 -17.27 -12.51 15.30
C ASP A 201 -16.88 -12.90 13.88
N TRP A 202 -17.68 -12.50 12.89
CA TRP A 202 -17.34 -12.69 11.48
C TRP A 202 -16.09 -11.89 11.08
N VAL A 203 -15.92 -10.66 11.59
CA VAL A 203 -14.75 -9.82 11.34
C VAL A 203 -13.50 -10.44 11.97
N LYS A 204 -13.61 -10.89 13.22
CA LYS A 204 -12.57 -11.63 13.94
C LYS A 204 -12.17 -12.91 13.20
N ASP A 205 -13.12 -13.65 12.63
CA ASP A 205 -12.82 -14.83 11.84
C ASP A 205 -12.04 -14.51 10.55
N LEU A 206 -12.25 -13.35 9.92
CA LEU A 206 -11.39 -12.90 8.80
C LEU A 206 -9.93 -12.71 9.24
N GLY A 207 -9.73 -12.11 10.42
CA GLY A 207 -8.41 -11.93 11.03
C GLY A 207 -7.73 -13.26 11.37
N ARG A 208 -8.48 -14.17 11.99
CA ARG A 208 -8.04 -15.55 12.27
C ARG A 208 -7.60 -16.28 10.99
N GLN A 209 -8.41 -16.22 9.93
CA GLN A 209 -8.07 -16.82 8.62
C GLN A 209 -6.80 -16.19 8.00
N ASN A 210 -6.59 -14.89 8.18
CA ASN A 210 -5.35 -14.24 7.72
C ASN A 210 -4.13 -14.77 8.49
N ALA A 211 -4.23 -14.93 9.81
CA ALA A 211 -3.16 -15.48 10.64
C ALA A 211 -2.87 -16.96 10.30
N GLU A 212 -3.90 -17.78 10.02
CA GLU A 212 -3.71 -19.17 9.55
C GLU A 212 -2.92 -19.23 8.23
N ASP A 213 -3.25 -18.33 7.31
CA ASP A 213 -2.58 -18.26 6.02
C ASP A 213 -1.16 -17.72 6.10
N MET A 214 -0.82 -16.94 7.12
CA MET A 214 0.56 -16.51 7.37
C MET A 214 1.50 -17.71 7.61
N LEU A 215 1.03 -18.80 8.24
CA LEU A 215 1.82 -20.03 8.38
C LEU A 215 2.27 -20.56 7.02
N LYS A 216 1.35 -20.64 6.06
CA LYS A 216 1.63 -21.13 4.70
C LYS A 216 2.56 -20.20 3.93
N ILE A 217 2.46 -18.89 4.16
CA ILE A 217 3.38 -17.91 3.56
C ILE A 217 4.79 -18.12 4.12
N ILE A 218 4.94 -18.27 5.44
CA ILE A 218 6.23 -18.53 6.08
C ILE A 218 6.86 -19.82 5.55
N GLU A 219 6.08 -20.91 5.44
CA GLU A 219 6.59 -22.17 4.86
C GLU A 219 7.01 -22.06 3.40
N TRP A 220 6.29 -21.26 2.60
CA TRP A 220 6.65 -21.03 1.21
C TRP A 220 7.92 -20.20 1.11
N ASN A 221 8.04 -19.19 1.96
CA ASN A 221 9.20 -18.32 2.06
C ASN A 221 10.47 -19.09 2.43
N GLU A 222 10.40 -19.96 3.46
CA GLU A 222 11.48 -20.89 3.82
C GLU A 222 11.92 -21.74 2.61
N ARG A 223 10.95 -22.36 1.91
CA ARG A 223 11.25 -23.16 0.71
C ARG A 223 11.95 -22.39 -0.41
N ASN A 224 11.85 -21.06 -0.41
CA ASN A 224 12.41 -20.17 -1.42
C ASN A 224 13.57 -19.29 -0.88
N GLY A 225 14.03 -19.55 0.35
CA GLY A 225 15.14 -18.83 0.98
C GLY A 225 14.84 -17.37 1.35
N ILE A 226 13.56 -17.00 1.49
CA ILE A 226 13.15 -15.62 1.82
C ILE A 226 12.86 -15.52 3.31
N HIS A 227 13.80 -15.04 4.11
CA HIS A 227 13.66 -14.98 5.58
C HIS A 227 13.36 -13.57 6.10
N PHE A 228 12.81 -12.69 5.27
CA PHE A 228 12.42 -11.34 5.66
C PHE A 228 11.09 -10.95 5.03
N MET A 229 10.13 -10.51 5.83
CA MET A 229 8.80 -10.14 5.33
C MET A 229 8.18 -9.01 6.13
N ARG A 230 7.55 -8.05 5.43
CA ARG A 230 6.64 -7.11 6.06
C ARG A 230 5.24 -7.72 6.13
N VAL A 231 4.69 -7.89 7.32
CA VAL A 231 3.32 -8.37 7.53
C VAL A 231 2.33 -7.26 7.14
N SER A 232 1.17 -7.65 6.65
CA SER A 232 0.12 -6.71 6.23
C SER A 232 -0.52 -6.01 7.43
N SER A 233 -0.68 -4.69 7.38
CA SER A 233 -1.43 -3.93 8.38
C SER A 233 -2.92 -4.34 8.46
N GLU A 234 -3.48 -4.78 7.34
CA GLU A 234 -4.85 -5.29 7.22
C GLU A 234 -5.03 -6.73 7.73
N MET A 235 -4.06 -7.30 8.47
CA MET A 235 -4.15 -8.68 8.92
C MET A 235 -5.34 -8.90 9.87
N PHE A 236 -5.63 -7.93 10.74
CA PHE A 236 -6.83 -7.91 11.57
C PHE A 236 -7.70 -6.70 11.22
N PRO A 237 -8.76 -6.90 10.42
CA PRO A 237 -9.54 -5.78 9.92
C PRO A 237 -10.23 -5.05 11.06
N PHE A 238 -10.09 -3.72 11.09
CA PHE A 238 -10.67 -2.81 12.08
C PHE A 238 -10.17 -2.94 13.53
N ALA A 239 -9.11 -3.70 13.82
CA ALA A 239 -8.65 -3.92 15.21
C ALA A 239 -8.37 -2.62 15.99
N SER A 240 -7.83 -1.59 15.33
CA SER A 240 -7.52 -0.27 15.88
C SER A 240 -8.65 0.77 15.76
N HIS A 241 -9.78 0.39 15.15
CA HIS A 241 -10.87 1.32 14.87
C HIS A 241 -11.54 1.76 16.18
N GLU A 242 -11.89 3.04 16.32
CA GLU A 242 -12.47 3.58 17.56
C GLU A 242 -13.75 2.85 18.02
N ILE A 243 -14.71 2.65 17.11
CA ILE A 243 -16.00 2.00 17.41
C ILE A 243 -15.97 0.46 17.28
N TYR A 244 -15.23 -0.06 16.30
CA TYR A 244 -15.24 -1.49 15.94
C TYR A 244 -13.95 -2.22 16.35
N GLY A 245 -13.09 -1.57 17.12
CA GLY A 245 -11.81 -2.11 17.58
C GLY A 245 -11.98 -3.29 18.53
N TYR A 246 -10.95 -4.11 18.62
CA TYR A 246 -10.94 -5.31 19.44
C TYR A 246 -9.51 -5.76 19.72
N SER A 247 -9.28 -6.35 20.90
CA SER A 247 -8.01 -7.02 21.22
C SER A 247 -7.85 -8.32 20.43
N LEU A 248 -6.59 -8.65 20.17
CA LEU A 248 -6.14 -9.87 19.51
C LEU A 248 -6.08 -11.11 20.41
N ASP A 249 -6.47 -11.03 21.69
CA ASP A 249 -6.49 -12.13 22.66
C ASP A 249 -7.06 -13.45 22.10
N TYR A 250 -8.19 -13.38 21.39
CA TYR A 250 -8.88 -14.55 20.81
C TYR A 250 -8.02 -15.31 19.79
N CYS A 251 -7.01 -14.66 19.21
CA CYS A 251 -6.11 -15.18 18.20
C CYS A 251 -4.69 -15.42 18.75
N ALA A 252 -4.43 -15.09 20.02
CA ALA A 252 -3.10 -15.18 20.63
C ALA A 252 -2.44 -16.58 20.47
N PRO A 253 -3.14 -17.72 20.69
CA PRO A 253 -2.51 -19.04 20.49
C PRO A 253 -2.10 -19.32 19.04
N LEU A 254 -2.81 -18.75 18.06
CA LEU A 254 -2.48 -18.90 16.65
C LEU A 254 -1.34 -17.95 16.24
N LEU A 255 -1.33 -16.71 16.73
CA LEU A 255 -0.23 -15.79 16.53
C LEU A 255 1.08 -16.34 17.12
N ALA A 256 1.03 -16.95 18.30
CA ALA A 256 2.18 -17.61 18.90
C ALA A 256 2.71 -18.76 18.02
N GLN A 257 1.84 -19.51 17.34
CA GLN A 257 2.25 -20.52 16.35
C GLN A 257 2.93 -19.89 15.14
N VAL A 258 2.40 -18.77 14.63
CA VAL A 258 2.99 -18.01 13.51
C VAL A 258 4.41 -17.57 13.86
N GLY A 259 4.61 -16.94 15.01
CA GLY A 259 5.93 -16.46 15.39
C GLY A 259 6.88 -17.58 15.82
N THR A 260 6.39 -18.67 16.43
CA THR A 260 7.21 -19.87 16.67
C THR A 260 7.75 -20.44 15.36
N LEU A 261 6.91 -20.52 14.32
CA LEU A 261 7.31 -20.99 13.01
C LEU A 261 8.30 -20.02 12.34
N ALA A 262 8.04 -18.71 12.42
CA ALA A 262 8.96 -17.68 11.91
C ALA A 262 10.33 -17.79 12.58
N LYS A 263 10.38 -17.90 13.91
CA LYS A 263 11.60 -18.05 14.69
C LYS A 263 12.34 -19.34 14.35
N LYS A 264 11.63 -20.46 14.17
CA LYS A 264 12.22 -21.74 13.75
C LYS A 264 13.01 -21.61 12.45
N TYR A 265 12.53 -20.83 11.49
CA TYR A 265 13.18 -20.61 10.20
C TYR A 265 14.05 -19.34 10.15
N GLY A 266 14.21 -18.61 11.27
CA GLY A 266 15.00 -17.38 11.30
C GLY A 266 14.40 -16.22 10.51
N HIS A 267 13.08 -16.19 10.35
CA HIS A 267 12.39 -15.11 9.66
C HIS A 267 12.33 -13.84 10.51
N ARG A 268 12.68 -12.71 9.90
CA ARG A 268 12.37 -11.38 10.44
C ARG A 268 11.00 -10.92 9.93
N LEU A 269 10.12 -10.53 10.85
CA LEU A 269 8.80 -10.00 10.55
C LEU A 269 8.71 -8.54 11.01
N THR A 270 8.30 -7.63 10.12
CA THR A 270 8.12 -6.20 10.45
C THR A 270 6.75 -5.71 10.01
N THR A 271 6.31 -4.55 10.46
CA THR A 271 5.07 -3.91 9.99
C THR A 271 5.34 -2.50 9.48
N HIS A 272 4.42 -1.98 8.67
CA HIS A 272 4.43 -0.58 8.28
C HIS A 272 2.99 -0.06 8.33
N PRO A 273 2.57 0.48 9.50
CA PRO A 273 1.29 1.19 9.62
C PRO A 273 1.11 2.19 8.48
N GLY A 274 -0.13 2.31 8.00
CA GLY A 274 -0.42 3.07 6.79
C GLY A 274 -0.29 4.58 6.97
N GLN A 275 -0.43 5.32 5.86
CA GLN A 275 -0.34 6.79 5.79
C GLN A 275 -1.28 7.57 6.73
N PHE A 276 -2.25 6.93 7.37
CA PHE A 276 -3.15 7.58 8.34
C PHE A 276 -2.55 7.66 9.76
N THR A 277 -1.43 6.98 9.99
CA THR A 277 -0.66 7.03 11.24
C THR A 277 0.18 8.30 11.24
N GLN A 278 -0.27 9.33 11.95
CA GLN A 278 0.17 10.72 11.82
C GLN A 278 0.44 11.34 13.20
N LEU A 279 1.61 11.05 13.76
CA LEU A 279 2.00 11.51 15.09
C LEU A 279 2.26 13.03 15.16
N GLY A 280 2.60 13.67 14.04
CA GLY A 280 2.80 15.13 13.94
C GLY A 280 1.51 15.94 13.72
N SER A 281 0.34 15.30 13.74
CA SER A 281 -0.94 15.98 13.45
C SER A 281 -1.29 17.03 14.49
N PRO A 282 -1.80 18.22 14.09
CA PRO A 282 -2.35 19.19 15.02
C PRO A 282 -3.72 18.75 15.59
N ARG A 283 -4.32 17.68 15.05
CA ARG A 283 -5.62 17.18 15.49
C ARG A 283 -5.44 16.04 16.49
N GLU A 284 -5.80 16.26 17.74
CA GLU A 284 -5.69 15.25 18.81
C GLU A 284 -6.39 13.93 18.46
N ALA A 285 -7.56 13.98 17.82
CA ALA A 285 -8.27 12.77 17.40
C ALA A 285 -7.47 11.91 16.40
N VAL A 286 -6.67 12.54 15.53
CA VAL A 286 -5.78 11.85 14.59
C VAL A 286 -4.59 11.24 15.32
N VAL A 287 -4.00 11.97 16.27
CA VAL A 287 -2.92 11.46 17.12
C VAL A 287 -3.39 10.26 17.92
N ARG A 288 -4.52 10.35 18.64
CA ARG A 288 -5.11 9.21 19.39
C ARG A 288 -5.39 8.00 18.51
N SER A 289 -5.88 8.22 17.28
CA SER A 289 -6.11 7.12 16.33
C SER A 289 -4.80 6.48 15.85
N SER A 290 -3.74 7.28 15.69
CA SER A 290 -2.41 6.81 15.30
C SER A 290 -1.76 5.97 16.40
N ILE A 291 -1.92 6.38 17.66
CA ILE A 291 -1.44 5.63 18.83
C ILE A 291 -2.16 4.28 18.90
N ARG A 292 -3.49 4.24 18.78
CA ARG A 292 -4.26 2.97 18.75
C ARG A 292 -3.85 2.04 17.60
N GLU A 293 -3.54 2.59 16.42
CA GLU A 293 -3.00 1.78 15.32
C GLU A 293 -1.65 1.17 15.73
N LEU A 294 -0.72 1.96 16.27
CA LEU A 294 0.58 1.46 16.70
C LEU A 294 0.50 0.43 17.84
N GLU A 295 -0.40 0.63 18.81
CA GLU A 295 -0.68 -0.34 19.87
C GLU A 295 -1.16 -1.68 19.30
N TYR A 296 -2.07 -1.65 18.31
CA TYR A 296 -2.51 -2.86 17.61
C TYR A 296 -1.34 -3.60 16.95
N HIS A 297 -0.46 -2.90 16.24
CA HIS A 297 0.70 -3.53 15.60
C HIS A 297 1.69 -4.09 16.63
N ALA A 298 1.89 -3.40 17.75
CA ALA A 298 2.73 -3.89 18.84
C ALA A 298 2.13 -5.15 19.47
N GLU A 299 0.83 -5.15 19.82
CA GLU A 299 0.09 -6.29 20.34
C GLU A 299 0.19 -7.50 19.40
N MET A 300 0.06 -7.28 18.09
CA MET A 300 0.22 -8.32 17.07
C MET A 300 1.60 -8.98 17.12
N LEU A 301 2.66 -8.17 17.17
CA LEU A 301 4.05 -8.66 17.20
C LEU A 301 4.38 -9.32 18.55
N ASP A 302 3.84 -8.82 19.65
CA ASP A 302 3.96 -9.37 20.99
C ASP A 302 3.30 -10.76 21.08
N PHE A 303 2.07 -10.92 20.58
CA PHE A 303 1.42 -12.25 20.55
C PHE A 303 2.12 -13.25 19.63
N MET A 304 2.80 -12.78 18.57
CA MET A 304 3.68 -13.64 17.79
C MET A 304 4.95 -14.02 18.57
N GLY A 305 5.36 -13.24 19.57
CA GLY A 305 6.66 -13.42 20.23
C GLY A 305 7.82 -13.04 19.31
N VAL A 306 7.62 -12.04 18.43
CA VAL A 306 8.70 -11.45 17.64
C VAL A 306 9.57 -10.60 18.57
N ASP A 307 10.89 -10.76 18.44
CA ASP A 307 11.89 -10.06 19.23
C ASP A 307 12.08 -8.59 18.79
N GLN A 308 13.17 -7.95 19.23
CA GLN A 308 13.44 -6.54 18.91
C GLN A 308 13.65 -6.26 17.41
N ASP A 309 13.88 -7.28 16.58
CA ASP A 309 13.96 -7.09 15.13
C ASP A 309 12.59 -6.84 14.49
N GLY A 310 11.50 -7.10 15.24
CA GLY A 310 10.13 -6.78 14.91
C GLY A 310 9.79 -5.31 15.04
N VAL A 311 10.23 -4.52 14.06
CA VAL A 311 10.03 -3.06 14.04
C VAL A 311 8.76 -2.64 13.30
N MET A 312 8.24 -1.46 13.68
CA MET A 312 7.08 -0.78 13.10
C MET A 312 7.53 0.51 12.44
N ILE A 313 7.42 0.57 11.11
CA ILE A 313 7.95 1.67 10.31
C ILE A 313 6.82 2.67 9.98
N ILE A 314 7.06 3.96 10.22
CA ILE A 314 6.16 5.04 9.78
C ILE A 314 6.95 6.18 9.13
N HIS A 315 6.30 6.91 8.22
CA HIS A 315 6.84 8.16 7.68
C HIS A 315 6.69 9.33 8.67
N GLY A 316 7.33 10.46 8.35
CA GLY A 316 7.15 11.70 9.08
C GLY A 316 5.74 12.31 8.96
N GLY A 317 4.95 11.88 7.97
CA GLY A 317 3.54 12.26 7.86
C GLY A 317 3.30 13.59 7.12
N GLY A 318 2.31 14.36 7.55
CA GLY A 318 1.99 15.66 6.97
C GLY A 318 2.75 16.82 7.61
N VAL A 319 3.08 17.85 6.83
CA VAL A 319 3.69 19.10 7.36
C VAL A 319 2.68 20.06 7.98
N TYR A 320 1.39 19.92 7.68
CA TYR A 320 0.30 20.74 8.23
C TYR A 320 0.55 22.26 8.19
N GLY A 321 1.15 22.74 7.08
CA GLY A 321 1.49 24.15 6.86
C GLY A 321 2.83 24.59 7.47
N ASP A 322 3.35 23.87 8.47
CA ASP A 322 4.64 24.18 9.12
C ASP A 322 5.38 22.90 9.55
N LYS A 323 6.46 22.60 8.83
CA LYS A 323 7.30 21.43 9.04
C LYS A 323 7.94 21.42 10.43
N GLU A 324 8.42 22.57 10.92
CA GLU A 324 9.13 22.63 12.21
C GLU A 324 8.18 22.34 13.36
N SER A 325 6.98 22.95 13.35
CA SER A 325 5.95 22.64 14.34
C SER A 325 5.47 21.19 14.25
N ALA A 326 5.36 20.61 13.05
CA ALA A 326 4.98 19.20 12.89
C ALA A 326 6.03 18.23 13.47
N LEU A 327 7.31 18.48 13.25
CA LEU A 327 8.41 17.73 13.84
C LEU A 327 8.42 17.85 15.37
N ALA A 328 8.20 19.06 15.89
CA ALA A 328 8.12 19.28 17.34
C ALA A 328 6.96 18.50 17.98
N ARG A 329 5.77 18.52 17.36
CA ARG A 329 4.61 17.73 17.84
C ARG A 329 4.90 16.24 17.81
N MET A 330 5.42 15.72 16.69
CA MET A 330 5.78 14.31 16.57
C MET A 330 6.78 13.91 17.66
N LYS A 331 7.82 14.72 17.87
CA LYS A 331 8.82 14.46 18.91
C LYS A 331 8.20 14.38 20.31
N ASN A 332 7.30 15.30 20.63
CA ASN A 332 6.60 15.31 21.92
C ASN A 332 5.71 14.08 22.08
N VAL A 333 4.89 13.75 21.07
CA VAL A 333 4.02 12.56 21.09
C VAL A 333 4.84 11.27 21.29
N ILE A 334 5.96 11.14 20.56
CA ILE A 334 6.84 9.97 20.69
C ILE A 334 7.44 9.87 22.09
N ARG A 335 7.86 10.99 22.67
CA ARG A 335 8.52 11.02 23.98
C ARG A 335 7.52 10.77 25.12
N ASP A 336 6.38 11.44 25.06
CA ASP A 336 5.48 11.64 26.20
C ASP A 336 4.23 10.75 26.14
N ASP A 337 3.71 10.46 24.94
CA ASP A 337 2.39 9.83 24.76
C ASP A 337 2.47 8.37 24.29
N LEU A 338 3.56 7.95 23.63
CA LEU A 338 3.69 6.57 23.14
C LEU A 338 3.98 5.59 24.28
N PRO A 339 3.24 4.47 24.36
CA PRO A 339 3.56 3.39 25.29
C PRO A 339 4.98 2.85 25.07
N PRO A 340 5.71 2.43 26.13
CA PRO A 340 7.09 1.95 26.01
C PRO A 340 7.28 0.82 25.00
N GLU A 341 6.35 -0.15 24.95
CA GLU A 341 6.35 -1.29 24.03
C GLU A 341 6.16 -0.89 22.56
N VAL A 342 5.40 0.18 22.32
CA VAL A 342 5.23 0.79 21.00
C VAL A 342 6.50 1.54 20.61
N ARG A 343 7.00 2.39 21.50
CA ARG A 343 8.23 3.18 21.26
C ARG A 343 9.45 2.28 21.05
N ALA A 344 9.52 1.14 21.72
CA ALA A 344 10.59 0.16 21.55
C ALA A 344 10.64 -0.44 20.13
N ARG A 345 9.54 -0.43 19.38
CA ARG A 345 9.51 -0.98 18.01
C ARG A 345 9.43 0.10 16.94
N LEU A 346 9.15 1.34 17.31
CA LEU A 346 9.00 2.45 16.38
C LEU A 346 10.29 2.71 15.61
N VAL A 347 10.13 2.93 14.31
CA VAL A 347 11.18 3.30 13.37
C VAL A 347 10.60 4.35 12.41
N LEU A 348 11.37 5.40 12.12
CA LEU A 348 10.99 6.42 11.15
C LEU A 348 11.55 6.07 9.76
N GLU A 349 10.93 6.58 8.70
CA GLU A 349 11.39 6.41 7.32
C GLU A 349 11.33 7.75 6.57
N ASN A 350 12.39 8.06 5.81
CA ASN A 350 12.39 9.22 4.92
C ASN A 350 11.40 9.02 3.77
N ASP A 351 10.72 10.08 3.36
CA ASP A 351 9.71 10.07 2.31
C ASP A 351 10.06 11.02 1.16
N GLU A 352 9.37 10.84 0.05
CA GLU A 352 9.64 11.48 -1.23
C GLU A 352 9.04 12.88 -1.39
N LEU A 353 8.34 13.41 -0.37
CA LEU A 353 7.60 14.66 -0.46
C LEU A 353 7.87 15.64 0.69
N CYS A 354 7.66 15.19 1.91
CA CYS A 354 7.57 16.01 3.11
C CYS A 354 8.86 15.95 3.91
N TYR A 355 9.39 14.75 4.19
CA TYR A 355 10.49 14.56 5.13
C TYR A 355 11.63 13.75 4.54
N ASN A 356 12.74 14.41 4.19
CA ASN A 356 13.96 13.69 3.85
C ASN A 356 14.66 13.14 5.11
N ALA A 357 15.73 12.36 4.94
CA ALA A 357 16.44 11.79 6.07
C ALA A 357 17.05 12.85 7.01
N ALA A 358 17.58 13.95 6.48
CA ALA A 358 18.14 15.03 7.29
C ALA A 358 17.10 15.74 8.16
N ASP A 359 15.82 15.76 7.77
CA ASP A 359 14.73 16.28 8.60
C ASP A 359 14.45 15.37 9.80
N LEU A 360 14.55 14.03 9.64
CA LEU A 360 14.14 13.04 10.63
C LEU A 360 15.27 12.58 11.57
N LEU A 361 16.52 12.55 11.08
CA LEU A 361 17.70 12.10 11.85
C LEU A 361 17.88 12.80 13.20
N PRO A 362 17.61 14.12 13.35
CA PRO A 362 17.70 14.78 14.65
C PRO A 362 16.78 14.16 15.70
N ILE A 363 15.52 13.89 15.36
CA ILE A 363 14.56 13.23 16.26
C ILE A 363 15.01 11.79 16.55
N CYS A 364 15.43 11.06 15.51
CA CYS A 364 15.93 9.69 15.63
C CYS A 364 17.10 9.59 16.62
N THR A 365 18.04 10.53 16.52
CA THR A 365 19.23 10.57 17.37
C THR A 365 18.87 10.98 18.81
N GLU A 366 18.04 12.01 18.98
CA GLU A 366 17.63 12.52 20.29
C GLU A 366 16.83 11.49 21.09
N LEU A 367 15.93 10.75 20.43
CA LEU A 367 15.00 9.81 21.08
C LEU A 367 15.42 8.34 21.00
N ASP A 368 16.59 8.04 20.43
CA ASP A 368 17.08 6.68 20.19
C ASP A 368 16.08 5.83 19.37
N ILE A 369 15.57 6.41 18.27
CA ILE A 369 14.63 5.77 17.35
C ILE A 369 15.34 5.52 16.02
N PRO A 370 15.38 4.27 15.51
CA PRO A 370 16.05 4.00 14.25
C PRO A 370 15.36 4.70 13.07
N LEU A 371 16.17 5.04 12.06
CA LEU A 371 15.69 5.50 10.77
C LEU A 371 15.91 4.39 9.73
N VAL A 372 14.84 3.92 9.08
CA VAL A 372 14.94 3.15 7.84
C VAL A 372 15.21 4.13 6.71
N PHE A 373 16.36 3.95 6.06
CA PHE A 373 16.66 4.67 4.83
C PHE A 373 15.94 4.01 3.65
N ASP A 374 15.09 4.77 2.97
CA ASP A 374 14.51 4.39 1.68
C ASP A 374 15.28 5.10 0.55
N TYR A 375 15.93 4.31 -0.30
CA TYR A 375 16.72 4.79 -1.42
C TYR A 375 15.88 5.47 -2.51
N HIS A 376 14.66 4.98 -2.75
CA HIS A 376 13.77 5.51 -3.78
C HIS A 376 13.22 6.87 -3.34
N HIS A 377 12.86 7.01 -2.07
CA HIS A 377 12.45 8.28 -1.51
C HIS A 377 13.60 9.30 -1.50
N ASP A 378 14.82 8.91 -1.13
CA ASP A 378 15.97 9.82 -1.15
C ASP A 378 16.35 10.26 -2.57
N MET A 379 16.18 9.41 -3.59
CA MET A 379 16.36 9.82 -4.99
C MET A 379 15.42 10.97 -5.39
N LEU A 380 14.20 11.01 -4.84
CA LEU A 380 13.17 11.98 -5.16
C LEU A 380 13.22 13.23 -4.26
N ASN A 381 13.63 13.05 -3.01
CA ASN A 381 13.72 14.09 -2.00
C ASN A 381 15.05 13.96 -1.24
N PRO A 382 16.19 14.26 -1.90
CA PRO A 382 17.51 14.03 -1.32
C PRO A 382 17.79 15.01 -0.20
N SER A 383 18.60 14.58 0.77
CA SER A 383 19.08 15.44 1.85
C SER A 383 20.13 16.44 1.32
N PRO A 384 19.89 17.77 1.33
CA PRO A 384 20.70 18.75 0.57
C PRO A 384 22.19 18.85 0.92
N ARG A 385 22.63 18.30 2.05
CA ARG A 385 24.02 18.37 2.56
C ARG A 385 24.47 17.10 3.28
N LEU A 386 23.71 16.01 3.19
CA LEU A 386 24.02 14.78 3.88
C LEU A 386 23.93 13.62 2.89
N PRO A 387 25.07 13.04 2.47
CA PRO A 387 25.05 11.99 1.46
C PRO A 387 24.44 10.69 2.01
N PRO A 388 23.88 9.83 1.14
CA PRO A 388 23.28 8.55 1.54
C PRO A 388 24.17 7.69 2.43
N SER A 389 25.48 7.64 2.16
CA SER A 389 26.43 6.88 2.98
C SER A 389 26.49 7.37 4.43
N ALA A 390 26.50 8.69 4.65
CA ALA A 390 26.52 9.29 5.98
C ALA A 390 25.16 9.13 6.69
N ILE A 391 24.06 9.23 5.95
CA ILE A 391 22.70 8.94 6.47
C ILE A 391 22.65 7.51 6.99
N MET A 392 23.04 6.54 6.16
CA MET A 392 23.02 5.13 6.52
C MET A 392 23.95 4.83 7.69
N GLU A 393 25.12 5.44 7.75
CA GLU A 393 26.04 5.28 8.88
C GLU A 393 25.41 5.74 10.20
N GLN A 394 24.82 6.94 10.23
CA GLN A 394 24.13 7.47 11.41
C GLN A 394 22.91 6.64 11.81
N ALA A 395 22.10 6.23 10.83
CA ALA A 395 20.94 5.38 11.06
C ALA A 395 21.34 4.00 11.62
N ASN A 396 22.36 3.37 11.03
CA ASN A 396 22.85 2.06 11.43
C ASN A 396 23.52 2.08 12.83
N GLU A 397 24.08 3.22 13.24
CA GLU A 397 24.57 3.39 14.62
C GLU A 397 23.45 3.20 15.64
N ILE A 398 22.27 3.78 15.39
CA ILE A 398 21.11 3.64 16.27
C ILE A 398 20.64 2.18 16.29
N PHE A 399 20.52 1.53 15.13
CA PHE A 399 20.21 0.09 15.05
C PHE A 399 21.16 -0.75 15.91
N ARG A 400 22.48 -0.52 15.79
CA ARG A 400 23.49 -1.26 16.54
C ARG A 400 23.39 -1.03 18.04
N ARG A 401 23.23 0.23 18.47
CA ARG A 401 23.06 0.59 19.89
C ARG A 401 21.86 -0.12 20.52
N ARG A 402 20.79 -0.28 19.75
CA ARG A 402 19.57 -0.96 20.18
C ARG A 402 19.62 -2.50 20.04
N GLY A 403 20.70 -3.05 19.49
CA GLY A 403 20.82 -4.50 19.25
C GLY A 403 19.82 -5.01 18.21
N ILE A 404 19.44 -4.16 17.25
CA ILE A 404 18.51 -4.47 16.17
C ILE A 404 19.30 -4.59 14.86
N LYS A 405 18.99 -5.59 14.04
CA LYS A 405 19.60 -5.74 12.72
C LYS A 405 19.23 -4.54 11.83
N PRO A 406 20.19 -3.83 11.20
CA PRO A 406 19.88 -2.74 10.30
C PRO A 406 18.89 -3.12 9.20
N LYS A 407 17.95 -2.21 8.91
CA LYS A 407 16.91 -2.38 7.90
C LYS A 407 16.85 -1.16 6.99
N GLN A 408 16.66 -1.38 5.70
CA GLN A 408 16.48 -0.33 4.68
C GLN A 408 15.41 -0.77 3.68
N HIS A 409 14.86 0.20 2.94
CA HIS A 409 13.87 -0.03 1.90
C HIS A 409 14.44 0.30 0.53
N TYR A 410 14.09 -0.51 -0.47
CA TYR A 410 14.54 -0.29 -1.84
C TYR A 410 13.41 -0.50 -2.83
N SER A 411 13.28 0.46 -3.74
CA SER A 411 12.40 0.41 -4.89
C SER A 411 13.07 1.10 -6.08
N GLU A 412 12.45 0.98 -7.25
CA GLU A 412 12.85 1.70 -8.46
C GLU A 412 11.59 2.33 -9.09
N PRO A 413 11.71 3.47 -9.79
CA PRO A 413 10.61 4.02 -10.57
C PRO A 413 10.22 3.06 -11.69
N ARG A 414 8.98 3.15 -12.18
CA ARG A 414 8.55 2.39 -13.36
C ARG A 414 9.38 2.74 -14.59
N ASP A 415 9.51 1.75 -15.47
CA ASP A 415 10.20 1.95 -16.73
C ASP A 415 9.53 3.06 -17.58
N GLY A 416 10.35 3.97 -18.09
CA GLY A 416 9.94 5.14 -18.84
C GLY A 416 9.14 6.19 -18.04
N ALA A 417 9.20 6.17 -16.70
CA ALA A 417 8.66 7.25 -15.86
C ALA A 417 9.44 8.55 -16.06
N VAL A 418 8.74 9.66 -16.27
CA VAL A 418 9.36 10.98 -16.45
C VAL A 418 8.79 12.00 -15.47
N GLY A 419 7.47 12.02 -15.30
CA GLY A 419 6.82 12.95 -14.39
C GLY A 419 7.03 12.58 -12.93
N VAL A 420 7.05 13.58 -12.03
CA VAL A 420 7.22 13.37 -10.57
C VAL A 420 6.29 12.29 -10.03
N MET A 421 5.00 12.33 -10.41
CA MET A 421 4.02 11.32 -9.96
C MET A 421 4.27 9.92 -10.53
N GLU A 422 4.84 9.81 -11.73
CA GLU A 422 5.21 8.52 -12.33
C GLU A 422 6.45 7.95 -11.65
N LEU A 423 7.43 8.81 -11.35
CA LEU A 423 8.67 8.43 -10.66
C LEU A 423 8.41 7.90 -9.25
N ARG A 424 7.40 8.43 -8.55
CA ARG A 424 6.97 7.91 -7.25
C ARG A 424 6.46 6.48 -7.30
N ALA A 425 5.92 6.05 -8.44
CA ALA A 425 5.32 4.74 -8.52
C ALA A 425 6.38 3.63 -8.65
N HIS A 426 6.30 2.65 -7.76
CA HIS A 426 7.21 1.51 -7.78
C HIS A 426 7.06 0.66 -9.05
N SER A 427 8.20 0.16 -9.55
CA SER A 427 8.30 -0.83 -10.62
C SER A 427 7.71 -2.19 -10.20
N ASN A 428 7.51 -3.08 -11.17
CA ASN A 428 7.11 -4.45 -10.84
C ASN A 428 8.25 -5.24 -10.21
N ARG A 429 9.48 -5.05 -10.69
CA ARG A 429 10.71 -5.71 -10.20
C ARG A 429 11.89 -4.76 -10.36
N CYS A 430 12.67 -4.60 -9.29
CA CYS A 430 13.93 -3.89 -9.36
C CYS A 430 14.96 -4.64 -10.22
N GLN A 431 15.78 -3.91 -10.98
CA GLN A 431 16.74 -4.46 -11.93
C GLN A 431 18.18 -4.55 -11.38
N SER A 432 18.43 -3.95 -10.21
CA SER A 432 19.72 -4.00 -9.53
C SER A 432 19.59 -3.84 -8.03
N LEU A 433 20.67 -4.14 -7.28
CA LEU A 433 20.82 -3.69 -5.90
C LEU A 433 21.28 -2.21 -5.88
N PRO A 434 20.91 -1.42 -4.85
CA PRO A 434 21.32 -0.03 -4.75
C PRO A 434 22.84 0.11 -4.62
N LYS A 435 23.37 1.23 -5.11
CA LYS A 435 24.78 1.57 -4.94
C LYS A 435 25.07 1.91 -3.48
N GLY A 436 26.23 1.47 -2.98
CA GLY A 436 26.63 1.72 -1.59
C GLY A 436 25.81 0.94 -0.56
N LEU A 437 25.10 -0.12 -0.98
CA LEU A 437 24.42 -1.05 -0.09
C LEU A 437 25.43 -1.68 0.89
N PRO A 438 25.18 -1.62 2.21
CA PRO A 438 26.01 -2.33 3.18
C PRO A 438 25.96 -3.85 2.97
N ASP A 439 27.09 -4.53 3.19
CA ASP A 439 27.20 -5.97 2.94
C ASP A 439 26.22 -6.82 3.76
N ASP A 440 25.91 -6.44 5.00
CA ASP A 440 25.16 -7.28 5.92
C ASP A 440 24.03 -6.55 6.65
N MET A 441 22.87 -6.45 6.00
CA MET A 441 21.66 -5.78 6.49
C MET A 441 20.39 -6.40 5.89
N ASP A 442 19.21 -6.03 6.38
CA ASP A 442 17.94 -6.52 5.81
C ASP A 442 17.29 -5.50 4.88
N LEU A 443 17.22 -5.84 3.58
CA LEU A 443 16.70 -4.97 2.53
C LEU A 443 15.27 -5.38 2.15
N MET A 444 14.30 -4.50 2.41
CA MET A 444 12.92 -4.70 1.99
C MET A 444 12.74 -4.22 0.55
N ILE A 445 12.37 -5.13 -0.35
CA ILE A 445 12.09 -4.81 -1.75
C ILE A 445 10.62 -4.39 -1.88
N GLU A 446 10.43 -3.10 -2.12
CA GLU A 446 9.14 -2.40 -2.19
C GLU A 446 8.49 -2.50 -3.59
N ALA A 447 8.58 -3.65 -4.27
CA ALA A 447 8.08 -3.77 -5.64
C ALA A 447 6.62 -4.27 -5.74
N LYS A 448 6.00 -4.15 -6.92
CA LYS A 448 4.62 -4.63 -7.12
C LYS A 448 4.50 -6.14 -7.26
N ASP A 449 5.47 -6.82 -7.87
CA ASP A 449 5.44 -8.29 -8.02
C ASP A 449 5.93 -9.05 -6.76
N LYS A 450 6.15 -8.33 -5.65
CA LYS A 450 6.41 -8.89 -4.32
C LYS A 450 7.55 -9.91 -4.31
N GLU A 451 7.28 -11.17 -3.96
CA GLU A 451 8.29 -12.21 -3.87
C GLU A 451 9.01 -12.44 -5.21
N GLN A 452 8.37 -12.18 -6.35
CA GLN A 452 9.03 -12.33 -7.65
C GLN A 452 10.14 -11.30 -7.87
N ALA A 453 10.06 -10.12 -7.25
CA ALA A 453 11.13 -9.14 -7.30
C ALA A 453 12.35 -9.61 -6.49
N VAL A 454 12.12 -10.25 -5.34
CA VAL A 454 13.18 -10.88 -4.54
C VAL A 454 13.82 -12.03 -5.32
N LEU A 455 13.02 -12.95 -5.87
CA LEU A 455 13.52 -14.07 -6.67
C LEU A 455 14.27 -13.59 -7.93
N HIS A 456 13.87 -12.46 -8.51
CA HIS A 456 14.58 -11.86 -9.64
C HIS A 456 15.98 -11.40 -9.24
N LEU A 457 16.13 -10.67 -8.13
CA LEU A 457 17.42 -10.25 -7.60
C LEU A 457 18.28 -11.46 -7.18
N TYR A 458 17.69 -12.50 -6.60
CA TYR A 458 18.41 -13.76 -6.32
C TYR A 458 19.02 -14.37 -7.57
N ARG A 459 18.30 -14.35 -8.70
CA ARG A 459 18.82 -14.86 -9.98
C ARG A 459 19.91 -13.96 -10.58
N ILE A 460 19.75 -12.64 -10.48
CA ILE A 460 20.74 -11.67 -11.00
C ILE A 460 22.07 -11.82 -10.26
N TYR A 461 22.01 -11.87 -8.93
CA TYR A 461 23.19 -11.80 -8.06
C TYR A 461 23.62 -13.15 -7.47
N ASN A 462 22.96 -14.24 -7.85
CA ASN A 462 23.20 -15.58 -7.31
C ASN A 462 23.18 -15.64 -5.77
N LEU A 463 22.29 -14.88 -5.13
CA LEU A 463 22.20 -14.78 -3.66
C LEU A 463 21.56 -16.01 -3.02
N HIS A 464 20.66 -16.68 -3.74
CA HIS A 464 20.03 -17.93 -3.30
C HIS A 464 19.59 -18.75 -4.52
N SER A 465 19.51 -20.07 -4.34
CA SER A 465 18.93 -20.95 -5.35
C SER A 465 17.43 -20.64 -5.56
N VAL A 466 16.97 -20.59 -6.80
CA VAL A 466 15.58 -20.26 -7.12
C VAL A 466 14.89 -21.43 -7.80
N ARG A 467 13.75 -21.85 -7.22
CA ARG A 467 12.91 -22.92 -7.75
C ARG A 467 12.15 -22.46 -8.98
N ARG A 468 12.16 -23.25 -10.05
CA ARG A 468 11.42 -22.91 -11.27
C ARG A 468 9.91 -22.86 -11.06
N GLU A 469 9.34 -23.73 -10.21
CA GLU A 469 7.89 -23.71 -9.93
C GLU A 469 7.41 -22.40 -9.26
N SER A 470 8.30 -21.70 -8.56
CA SER A 470 8.01 -20.45 -7.86
C SER A 470 8.03 -19.22 -8.78
N LEU A 471 8.57 -19.34 -9.99
CA LEU A 471 8.77 -18.21 -10.89
C LEU A 471 7.51 -17.91 -11.70
N ARG A 472 7.25 -16.61 -11.89
CA ARG A 472 6.24 -16.07 -12.79
C ARG A 472 6.93 -15.10 -13.77
N PRO A 473 6.56 -15.11 -15.05
CA PRO A 473 7.16 -14.21 -16.03
C PRO A 473 6.84 -12.75 -15.65
N PRO A 474 7.75 -11.80 -15.90
CA PRO A 474 7.44 -10.39 -15.76
C PRO A 474 6.31 -10.02 -16.73
N VAL A 475 5.53 -9.00 -16.37
CA VAL A 475 4.49 -8.48 -17.27
C VAL A 475 5.17 -7.78 -18.46
N GLU A 476 4.80 -8.14 -19.69
CA GLU A 476 5.43 -7.61 -20.92
C GLU A 476 5.37 -6.08 -21.05
N LYS A 477 4.36 -5.44 -20.47
CA LYS A 477 4.22 -3.98 -20.40
C LYS A 477 3.75 -3.55 -19.02
N GLU A 478 4.57 -2.79 -18.32
CA GLU A 478 4.14 -2.17 -17.07
C GLU A 478 3.04 -1.14 -17.37
N THR A 479 1.86 -1.31 -16.79
CA THR A 479 0.79 -0.32 -16.99
C THR A 479 1.17 0.97 -16.26
N ARG A 480 1.20 2.10 -16.97
CA ARG A 480 1.36 3.44 -16.36
C ARG A 480 0.14 3.85 -15.52
N GLU A 481 -1.03 3.26 -15.80
CA GLU A 481 -2.22 3.45 -14.98
C GLU A 481 -1.97 3.00 -13.53
N THR A 482 -2.16 3.90 -12.57
CA THR A 482 -2.50 3.51 -11.21
C THR A 482 -3.92 2.94 -11.27
N ARG A 483 -4.05 1.61 -11.31
CA ARG A 483 -5.36 0.99 -11.09
C ARG A 483 -5.75 1.19 -9.62
N GLY A 484 -6.15 2.41 -9.26
CA GLY A 484 -7.06 2.62 -8.15
C GLY A 484 -8.24 1.67 -8.33
N ARG A 485 -8.82 1.19 -7.23
CA ARG A 485 -9.87 0.16 -7.15
C ARG A 485 -10.99 0.48 -8.16
N LYS A 486 -10.85 0.06 -9.43
CA LYS A 486 -11.82 0.35 -10.48
C LYS A 486 -13.11 -0.34 -10.05
N SER A 487 -14.12 0.45 -9.70
CA SER A 487 -15.49 -0.04 -9.67
C SER A 487 -15.73 -0.65 -11.05
N ALA A 488 -16.14 -1.90 -11.07
CA ALA A 488 -16.47 -2.59 -12.31
C ALA A 488 -17.69 -1.91 -12.95
N ARG A 489 -17.48 -0.81 -13.65
CA ARG A 489 -18.46 -0.25 -14.58
C ARG A 489 -18.53 -1.22 -15.75
N LYS A 490 -19.50 -2.13 -15.69
CA LYS A 490 -19.91 -2.97 -16.83
C LYS A 490 -20.05 -2.05 -18.04
N SER A 491 -19.22 -2.29 -19.06
CA SER A 491 -19.44 -1.74 -20.39
C SER A 491 -20.80 -2.24 -20.89
N ARG A 492 -21.79 -1.35 -20.91
CA ARG A 492 -22.99 -1.57 -21.73
C ARG A 492 -22.53 -1.34 -23.17
N SER A 493 -22.39 -2.43 -23.92
CA SER A 493 -22.31 -2.38 -25.37
C SER A 493 -23.55 -1.65 -25.89
N GLN A 494 -23.36 -0.49 -26.52
CA GLN A 494 -24.36 0.10 -27.38
C GLN A 494 -24.54 -0.84 -28.58
N LYS A 495 -25.74 -1.44 -28.68
CA LYS A 495 -26.27 -1.88 -29.96
C LYS A 495 -27.04 -0.67 -30.51
N THR A 496 -26.49 -0.07 -31.56
CA THR A 496 -27.23 0.72 -32.55
C THR A 496 -27.43 -0.16 -33.76
#